data_AF-A0A7Y6EZW2-F1
#
_entry.id   AF-A0A7Y6EZW2-F1
#
_cell.length_a   1.000
_cell.length_b   1.000
_cell.length_c   1.000
_cell.angle_alpha   90.00
_cell.angle_beta   90.00
_cell.angle_gamma   90.00
#
_symmetry.space_group_name_H-M   'P 1'
#
loop_
_entity.id
_entity.type
_entity.pdbx_description
1 polymer ?
#
loop_
_entity_poly.entity_id
_entity_poly.type
_entity_poly.pdbx_seq_one_letter_code
_entity_poly.pdbx_strand_id
1 'polypeptide(L)'
;MDVQGEIKTTKGDMVHALTKGAIASIPVLGNYLSEAFDLLVTQPAEKRKENIILMMDERLHRLENTSIDLNSLAENELFLSSVLQATQIAMRTHQNDKLIALINSITNVATDISLNDSKVQMFLSFIDGFNEWHLRLLLFFDDPKGSLESKGLSSDFYMGGASSALYSYYPELKSEEEFTRQVINDLHHRGLLNSDAGVLNTMMTGSGIVASRTTRAGKEFLHFISEPDLIK
;
A
#
# COMPACT_ATOMS: atom_id res chain seq x y z
N MET A 1 -26.73 20.79 17.01
CA MET A 1 -26.52 21.96 16.14
C MET A 1 -26.44 21.38 14.75
N ASP A 2 -27.53 21.54 14.02
CA ASP A 2 -27.93 20.79 12.83
C ASP A 2 -27.77 21.71 11.62
N VAL A 3 -27.03 21.26 10.61
CA VAL A 3 -26.75 22.03 9.40
C VAL A 3 -27.24 21.21 8.21
N GLN A 4 -28.55 21.05 8.12
CA GLN A 4 -29.25 20.77 6.88
C GLN A 4 -30.20 21.93 6.57
N GLY A 5 -29.79 22.76 5.61
CA GLY A 5 -30.60 23.87 5.14
C GLY A 5 -29.95 24.55 3.94
N GLU A 6 -30.63 24.42 2.79
CA GLU A 6 -30.51 25.25 1.59
C GLU A 6 -29.42 24.91 0.58
N ILE A 7 -29.75 24.08 -0.43
CA ILE A 7 -29.73 24.49 -1.86
C ILE A 7 -30.87 23.78 -2.60
N LYS A 8 -31.87 24.54 -3.07
CA LYS A 8 -32.78 24.13 -4.15
C LYS A 8 -32.23 24.70 -5.46
N THR A 9 -31.95 23.85 -6.45
CA THR A 9 -31.81 24.28 -7.85
C THR A 9 -32.40 23.26 -8.81
N THR A 10 -33.56 23.66 -9.33
CA THR A 10 -34.15 23.51 -10.67
C THR A 10 -33.68 22.37 -11.58
N LYS A 11 -34.64 21.49 -11.93
CA LYS A 11 -34.59 20.59 -13.08
C LYS A 11 -34.55 21.39 -14.38
N GLY A 12 -33.46 21.29 -15.13
CA GLY A 12 -33.31 21.83 -16.47
C GLY A 12 -31.83 21.96 -16.83
N ASP A 13 -31.40 21.25 -17.88
CA ASP A 13 -30.07 21.24 -18.49
C ASP A 13 -29.10 20.12 -18.04
N MET A 14 -29.61 18.90 -18.09
CA MET A 14 -28.83 17.68 -18.25
C MET A 14 -28.86 17.33 -19.74
N VAL A 15 -27.79 17.58 -20.52
CA VAL A 15 -27.46 16.84 -21.77
C VAL A 15 -26.17 17.25 -22.49
N HIS A 16 -25.54 18.40 -22.27
CA HIS A 16 -24.40 18.82 -23.14
C HIS A 16 -23.02 18.84 -22.46
N ALA A 17 -22.45 17.66 -22.17
CA ALA A 17 -20.99 17.49 -22.00
C ALA A 17 -20.48 16.05 -22.19
N LEU A 18 -21.26 15.17 -22.82
CA LEU A 18 -20.82 13.82 -23.17
C LEU A 18 -20.23 13.80 -24.58
N THR A 19 -19.01 14.29 -24.76
CA THR A 19 -18.13 13.87 -25.89
C THR A 19 -16.72 14.46 -25.79
N LYS A 20 -15.81 13.72 -25.14
CA LYS A 20 -14.58 13.17 -25.74
C LYS A 20 -13.63 12.62 -24.66
N GLY A 21 -13.55 11.28 -24.57
CA GLY A 21 -12.34 10.59 -24.08
C GLY A 21 -12.45 9.82 -22.76
N ALA A 22 -13.10 8.65 -22.79
CA ALA A 22 -12.74 7.45 -22.01
C ALA A 22 -12.75 7.44 -20.45
N ILE A 23 -13.64 8.18 -19.76
CA ILE A 23 -13.85 7.97 -18.30
C ILE A 23 -15.34 7.75 -17.96
N ALA A 24 -16.11 7.13 -18.87
CA ALA A 24 -17.54 6.90 -18.68
C ALA A 24 -17.92 5.43 -18.44
N SER A 25 -16.95 4.55 -18.14
CA SER A 25 -17.19 3.09 -18.09
C SER A 25 -16.93 2.43 -16.74
N ILE A 26 -16.98 3.16 -15.62
CA ILE A 26 -17.08 2.54 -14.29
C ILE A 26 -18.46 2.89 -13.70
N PRO A 27 -19.45 2.00 -13.78
CA PRO A 27 -20.82 2.25 -13.30
C PRO A 27 -20.98 2.33 -11.77
N VAL A 28 -19.89 2.31 -10.98
CA VAL A 28 -19.95 2.03 -9.52
C VAL A 28 -19.41 3.17 -8.64
N LEU A 29 -18.88 4.27 -9.20
CA LEU A 29 -18.33 5.37 -8.40
C LEU A 29 -19.09 6.66 -8.70
N GLY A 30 -19.98 7.04 -7.79
CA GLY A 30 -21.01 8.07 -7.98
C GLY A 30 -20.53 9.49 -8.33
N ASN A 31 -21.51 10.33 -8.67
CA ASN A 31 -21.40 11.69 -9.23
C ASN A 31 -20.59 12.73 -8.43
N TYR A 32 -20.07 12.42 -7.23
CA TYR A 32 -19.41 13.40 -6.37
C TYR A 32 -17.91 13.54 -6.61
N LEU A 33 -17.27 12.57 -7.27
CA LEU A 33 -15.83 12.60 -7.48
C LEU A 33 -15.42 13.37 -8.73
N SER A 34 -16.22 13.35 -9.79
CA SER A 34 -15.85 13.94 -11.08
C SER A 34 -15.49 15.43 -11.02
N GLU A 35 -16.21 16.22 -10.22
CA GLU A 35 -16.00 17.68 -10.13
C GLU A 35 -14.72 18.08 -9.38
N ALA A 36 -14.32 17.30 -8.36
CA ALA A 36 -13.06 17.53 -7.65
C ALA A 36 -11.84 17.11 -8.49
N PHE A 37 -12.04 16.19 -9.44
CA PHE A 37 -10.99 15.65 -10.31
C PHE A 37 -10.62 16.56 -11.49
N ASP A 38 -11.50 17.47 -11.91
CA ASP A 38 -11.27 18.34 -13.07
C ASP A 38 -10.47 19.61 -12.74
N LEU A 39 -10.35 19.97 -11.46
CA LEU A 39 -9.78 21.26 -11.02
C LEU A 39 -8.25 21.25 -10.86
N LEU A 40 -7.62 20.09 -11.00
CA LEU A 40 -6.18 19.89 -10.92
C LEU A 40 -5.82 18.99 -12.09
N VAL A 41 -5.03 19.42 -13.09
CA VAL A 41 -4.11 18.55 -13.88
C VAL A 41 -3.56 19.22 -15.16
N THR A 42 -2.27 18.97 -15.41
CA THR A 42 -1.56 19.03 -16.71
C THR A 42 -1.27 17.61 -17.23
N GLN A 43 -0.99 17.42 -18.53
CA GLN A 43 -0.91 16.12 -19.22
C GLN A 43 -0.19 14.94 -18.52
N PRO A 44 0.90 15.08 -17.73
CA PRO A 44 1.52 13.94 -17.03
C PRO A 44 0.66 13.32 -15.92
N ALA A 45 -0.20 14.11 -15.28
CA ALA A 45 -1.05 13.63 -14.20
C ALA A 45 -2.30 12.88 -14.73
N GLU A 46 -2.73 13.13 -15.98
CA GLU A 46 -3.78 12.32 -16.64
C GLU A 46 -3.34 10.88 -16.85
N LYS A 47 -2.14 10.64 -17.39
CA LYS A 47 -1.62 9.28 -17.61
C LYS A 47 -1.48 8.49 -16.30
N ARG A 48 -1.08 9.17 -15.21
CA ARG A 48 -0.97 8.52 -13.90
C ARG A 48 -2.35 8.16 -13.36
N LYS A 49 -3.32 9.06 -13.49
CA LYS A 49 -4.72 8.82 -13.13
C LYS A 49 -5.28 7.63 -13.90
N GLU A 50 -5.08 7.60 -15.22
CA GLU A 50 -5.53 6.52 -16.10
C GLU A 50 -4.94 5.17 -15.68
N ASN A 51 -3.63 5.10 -15.43
CA ASN A 51 -2.98 3.87 -14.98
C ASN A 51 -3.53 3.38 -13.63
N ILE A 52 -3.73 4.26 -12.66
CA ILE A 52 -4.29 3.89 -11.35
C ILE A 52 -5.72 3.36 -11.52
N ILE A 53 -6.54 4.02 -12.33
CA ILE A 53 -7.91 3.59 -12.63
C ILE A 53 -7.90 2.20 -13.26
N LEU A 54 -7.04 1.96 -14.26
CA LEU A 54 -6.93 0.64 -14.90
C LEU A 54 -6.51 -0.46 -13.93
N MET A 55 -5.54 -0.19 -13.05
CA MET A 55 -5.10 -1.17 -12.05
C MET A 55 -6.18 -1.47 -11.01
N MET A 56 -6.97 -0.45 -10.62
CA MET A 56 -8.11 -0.64 -9.72
C MET A 56 -9.25 -1.39 -10.40
N ASP A 57 -9.54 -1.07 -11.65
CA ASP A 57 -10.56 -1.72 -12.46
C ASP A 57 -10.25 -3.21 -12.65
N GLU A 58 -9.02 -3.54 -13.05
CA GLU A 58 -8.56 -4.93 -13.18
C GLU A 58 -8.73 -5.71 -11.86
N ARG A 59 -8.45 -5.05 -10.73
CA ARG A 59 -8.58 -5.66 -9.41
C ARG A 59 -10.03 -5.86 -8.99
N LEU A 60 -10.91 -4.89 -9.23
CA LEU A 60 -12.35 -5.00 -8.96
C LEU A 60 -13.00 -6.11 -9.80
N HIS A 61 -12.63 -6.22 -11.09
CA HIS A 61 -13.08 -7.32 -11.95
C HIS A 61 -12.61 -8.69 -11.42
N ARG A 62 -11.39 -8.79 -10.88
CA ARG A 62 -10.95 -10.02 -10.22
C ARG A 62 -11.78 -10.35 -8.98
N LEU A 63 -12.20 -9.34 -8.20
CA LEU A 63 -13.03 -9.53 -7.01
C LEU A 63 -14.46 -9.97 -7.33
N GLU A 64 -15.09 -9.41 -8.38
CA GLU A 64 -16.41 -9.86 -8.85
C GLU A 64 -16.42 -11.37 -9.15
N ASN A 65 -15.36 -11.87 -9.76
CA ASN A 65 -15.19 -13.30 -10.07
C ASN A 65 -15.02 -14.18 -8.81
N THR A 66 -14.82 -13.59 -7.63
CA THR A 66 -14.66 -14.30 -6.34
C THR A 66 -15.91 -14.28 -5.45
N SER A 67 -17.09 -13.99 -6.01
CA SER A 67 -18.41 -13.91 -5.32
C SER A 67 -18.63 -12.73 -4.38
N ILE A 68 -17.80 -11.68 -4.49
CA ILE A 68 -18.00 -10.43 -3.74
C ILE A 68 -19.04 -9.57 -4.47
N ASP A 69 -20.09 -9.15 -3.77
CA ASP A 69 -21.10 -8.22 -4.29
C ASP A 69 -20.57 -6.78 -4.24
N LEU A 70 -20.22 -6.22 -5.41
CA LEU A 70 -19.73 -4.84 -5.50
C LEU A 70 -20.75 -3.80 -4.99
N ASN A 71 -22.05 -4.08 -5.07
CA ASN A 71 -23.05 -3.14 -4.57
C ASN A 71 -22.95 -3.02 -3.05
N SER A 72 -22.74 -4.13 -2.35
CA SER A 72 -22.50 -4.14 -0.91
C SER A 72 -21.20 -3.42 -0.51
N LEU A 73 -20.16 -3.46 -1.35
CA LEU A 73 -18.92 -2.71 -1.12
C LEU A 73 -19.13 -1.20 -1.29
N ALA A 74 -19.97 -0.78 -2.24
CA ALA A 74 -20.26 0.64 -2.45
C ALA A 74 -21.00 1.28 -1.24
N GLU A 75 -21.72 0.47 -0.47
CA GLU A 75 -22.37 0.89 0.78
C GLU A 75 -21.46 0.76 2.01
N ASN A 76 -20.25 0.20 1.86
CA ASN A 76 -19.28 0.05 2.94
C ASN A 76 -18.42 1.31 3.09
N GLU A 77 -18.72 2.11 4.13
CA GLU A 77 -18.02 3.37 4.44
C GLU A 77 -16.50 3.20 4.67
N LEU A 78 -16.08 2.08 5.29
CA LEU A 78 -14.65 1.78 5.48
C LEU A 78 -13.98 1.55 4.13
N PHE A 79 -14.60 0.76 3.26
CA PHE A 79 -14.09 0.50 1.91
C PHE A 79 -14.02 1.79 1.09
N LEU A 80 -15.10 2.58 1.05
CA LEU A 80 -15.14 3.85 0.32
C LEU A 80 -14.06 4.82 0.81
N SER A 81 -13.95 5.01 2.12
CA SER A 81 -12.92 5.88 2.72
C SER A 81 -11.50 5.40 2.40
N SER A 82 -11.28 4.08 2.42
CA SER A 82 -9.99 3.46 2.11
C SER A 82 -9.61 3.66 0.64
N VAL A 83 -10.56 3.48 -0.28
CA VAL A 83 -10.38 3.72 -1.71
C VAL A 83 -10.02 5.18 -1.99
N LEU A 84 -10.73 6.13 -1.37
CA LEU A 84 -10.47 7.56 -1.54
C LEU A 84 -9.08 7.95 -1.03
N GLN A 85 -8.73 7.51 0.20
CA GLN A 85 -7.42 7.77 0.79
C GLN A 85 -6.30 7.15 -0.06
N ALA A 86 -6.44 5.89 -0.45
CA ALA A 86 -5.43 5.19 -1.25
C ALA A 86 -5.23 5.85 -2.63
N THR A 87 -6.31 6.31 -3.27
CA THR A 87 -6.24 7.05 -4.53
C THR A 87 -5.46 8.36 -4.38
N GLN A 88 -5.71 9.12 -3.32
CA GLN A 88 -4.97 10.36 -3.04
C GLN A 88 -3.48 10.12 -2.80
N ILE A 89 -3.11 9.02 -2.15
CA ILE A 89 -1.70 8.62 -1.98
C ILE A 89 -1.10 8.24 -3.34
N ALA A 90 -1.80 7.42 -4.13
CA ALA A 90 -1.34 6.93 -5.42
C ALA A 90 -1.06 8.08 -6.42
N MET A 91 -1.90 9.11 -6.43
CA MET A 91 -1.72 10.27 -7.31
C MET A 91 -0.43 11.07 -7.03
N ARG A 92 0.07 11.02 -5.79
CA ARG A 92 1.22 11.80 -5.32
C ARG A 92 2.55 11.03 -5.34
N THR A 93 2.55 9.76 -5.77
CA THR A 93 3.76 8.93 -5.82
C THR A 93 4.09 8.47 -7.24
N HIS A 94 5.38 8.25 -7.51
CA HIS A 94 5.88 7.58 -8.71
C HIS A 94 6.50 6.21 -8.39
N GLN A 95 6.49 5.80 -7.12
CA GLN A 95 7.12 4.57 -6.65
C GLN A 95 6.17 3.39 -6.85
N ASN A 96 6.54 2.45 -7.72
CA ASN A 96 5.70 1.31 -8.10
C ASN A 96 5.37 0.39 -6.92
N ASP A 97 6.32 0.15 -6.01
CA ASP A 97 6.11 -0.69 -4.83
C ASP A 97 5.00 -0.13 -3.93
N LYS A 98 4.90 1.21 -3.83
CA LYS A 98 3.79 1.87 -3.11
C LYS A 98 2.47 1.72 -3.83
N LEU A 99 2.45 1.83 -5.16
CA LEU A 99 1.22 1.67 -5.95
C LEU A 99 0.67 0.25 -5.79
N ILE A 100 1.53 -0.76 -5.89
CA ILE A 100 1.17 -2.17 -5.69
C ILE A 100 0.62 -2.37 -4.26
N ALA A 101 1.32 -1.84 -3.25
CA ALA A 101 0.87 -1.92 -1.85
C ALA A 101 -0.53 -1.29 -1.65
N LEU A 102 -0.81 -0.13 -2.26
CA LEU A 102 -2.11 0.55 -2.16
C LEU A 102 -3.24 -0.26 -2.81
N ILE A 103 -3.00 -0.83 -3.99
CA ILE A 103 -4.00 -1.66 -4.68
C ILE A 103 -4.30 -2.92 -3.89
N ASN A 104 -3.26 -3.58 -3.37
CA ASN A 104 -3.40 -4.74 -2.51
C ASN A 104 -4.17 -4.39 -1.23
N SER A 105 -3.87 -3.23 -0.62
CA SER A 105 -4.58 -2.72 0.56
C SER A 105 -6.08 -2.57 0.31
N ILE A 106 -6.47 -1.93 -0.80
CA ILE A 106 -7.88 -1.78 -1.18
C ILE A 106 -8.55 -3.16 -1.33
N THR A 107 -7.83 -4.10 -1.94
CA THR A 107 -8.34 -5.46 -2.15
C THR A 107 -8.54 -6.18 -0.82
N ASN A 108 -7.60 -6.09 0.10
CA ASN A 108 -7.70 -6.69 1.42
C ASN A 108 -8.83 -6.06 2.26
N VAL A 109 -9.08 -4.75 2.14
CA VAL A 109 -10.26 -4.11 2.76
C VAL A 109 -11.57 -4.66 2.18
N ALA A 110 -11.61 -4.97 0.88
CA ALA A 110 -12.78 -5.55 0.24
C ALA A 110 -13.04 -7.01 0.65
N THR A 111 -11.98 -7.79 0.91
CA THR A 111 -12.09 -9.25 1.15
C THR A 111 -12.05 -9.65 2.63
N ASP A 112 -11.45 -8.85 3.50
CA ASP A 112 -11.28 -9.16 4.91
C ASP A 112 -12.16 -8.26 5.81
N ILE A 113 -13.34 -8.80 6.13
CA ILE A 113 -14.33 -8.18 7.03
C ILE A 113 -13.79 -8.03 8.47
N SER A 114 -12.69 -8.70 8.83
CA SER A 114 -12.10 -8.63 10.17
C SER A 114 -11.15 -7.44 10.37
N LEU A 115 -10.85 -6.70 9.31
CA LEU A 115 -9.99 -5.52 9.40
C LEU A 115 -10.65 -4.41 10.24
N ASN A 116 -9.94 -3.97 11.27
CA ASN A 116 -10.36 -2.89 12.14
C ASN A 116 -10.14 -1.53 11.46
N ASP A 117 -11.16 -0.67 11.41
CA ASP A 117 -11.14 0.66 10.78
C ASP A 117 -9.91 1.49 11.17
N SER A 118 -9.58 1.53 12.47
CA SER A 118 -8.44 2.31 12.97
C SER A 118 -7.10 1.75 12.47
N LYS A 119 -6.98 0.42 12.30
CA LYS A 119 -5.78 -0.20 11.72
C LYS A 119 -5.67 0.11 10.23
N VAL A 120 -6.78 0.05 9.49
CA VAL A 120 -6.79 0.37 8.04
C VAL A 120 -6.31 1.80 7.81
N GLN A 121 -6.87 2.76 8.55
CA GLN A 121 -6.44 4.16 8.47
C GLN A 121 -4.97 4.36 8.86
N MET A 122 -4.52 3.68 9.93
CA MET A 122 -3.13 3.72 10.38
C MET A 122 -2.17 3.16 9.32
N PHE A 123 -2.52 2.02 8.70
CA PHE A 123 -1.69 1.39 7.68
C PHE A 123 -1.66 2.18 6.38
N LEU A 124 -2.77 2.76 5.94
CA LEU A 124 -2.78 3.70 4.81
C LEU A 124 -1.90 4.93 5.08
N SER A 125 -1.93 5.46 6.31
CA SER A 125 -1.02 6.54 6.75
C SER A 125 0.45 6.10 6.71
N PHE A 126 0.75 4.84 7.03
CA PHE A 126 2.11 4.31 6.93
C PHE A 126 2.56 4.27 5.47
N ILE A 127 1.72 3.76 4.56
CA ILE A 127 2.03 3.75 3.12
C ILE A 127 2.27 5.18 2.62
N ASP A 128 1.46 6.16 3.01
CA ASP A 128 1.66 7.56 2.60
C ASP A 128 3.05 8.07 3.01
N GLY A 129 3.41 7.89 4.28
CA GLY A 129 4.68 8.36 4.85
C GLY A 129 5.92 7.55 4.44
N PHE A 130 5.76 6.37 3.88
CA PHE A 130 6.87 5.50 3.47
C PHE A 130 7.43 5.83 2.10
N ASN A 131 8.70 5.49 1.91
CA ASN A 131 9.30 5.29 0.59
C ASN A 131 9.42 3.78 0.30
N GLU A 132 9.84 3.42 -0.91
CA GLU A 132 10.01 2.02 -1.35
C GLU A 132 10.92 1.20 -0.43
N TRP A 133 11.95 1.82 0.16
CA TRP A 133 12.89 1.13 1.05
C TRP A 133 12.24 0.70 2.37
N HIS A 134 11.23 1.41 2.87
CA HIS A 134 10.49 0.95 4.04
C HIS A 134 9.78 -0.37 3.76
N LEU A 135 9.15 -0.49 2.59
CA LEU A 135 8.44 -1.70 2.19
C LEU A 135 9.42 -2.85 1.94
N ARG A 136 10.51 -2.59 1.22
CA ARG A 136 11.55 -3.58 0.90
C ARG A 136 12.26 -4.10 2.14
N LEU A 137 12.67 -3.20 3.04
CA LEU A 137 13.34 -3.61 4.27
C LEU A 137 12.39 -4.33 5.21
N LEU A 138 11.12 -3.91 5.32
CA LEU A 138 10.15 -4.62 6.13
C LEU A 138 9.93 -6.06 5.62
N LEU A 139 9.78 -6.23 4.30
CA LEU A 139 9.63 -7.55 3.67
C LEU A 139 10.87 -8.41 3.89
N PHE A 140 12.07 -7.86 3.66
CA PHE A 140 13.33 -8.57 3.90
C PHE A 140 13.47 -9.00 5.36
N PHE A 141 13.13 -8.13 6.31
CA PHE A 141 13.22 -8.42 7.73
C PHE A 141 12.11 -9.35 8.25
N ASP A 142 11.07 -9.66 7.47
CA ASP A 142 10.07 -10.67 7.82
C ASP A 142 10.65 -12.08 7.70
N ASP A 143 11.36 -12.35 6.61
CA ASP A 143 12.06 -13.61 6.36
C ASP A 143 13.41 -13.38 5.64
N PRO A 144 14.47 -12.98 6.37
CA PRO A 144 15.78 -12.75 5.77
C PRO A 144 16.37 -14.02 5.15
N LYS A 145 16.10 -15.18 5.77
CA LYS A 145 16.59 -16.48 5.30
C LYS A 145 15.96 -16.82 3.95
N GLY A 146 14.64 -16.85 3.87
CA GLY A 146 13.93 -17.13 2.62
C GLY A 146 14.25 -16.11 1.53
N SER A 147 14.41 -14.84 1.91
CA SER A 147 14.86 -13.79 0.98
C SER A 147 16.21 -14.14 0.36
N LEU A 148 17.23 -14.44 1.16
CA LEU A 148 18.56 -14.82 0.64
C LEU A 148 18.49 -16.06 -0.26
N GLU A 149 17.80 -17.10 0.19
CA GLU A 149 17.67 -18.37 -0.54
C GLU A 149 16.96 -18.19 -1.87
N SER A 150 15.95 -17.31 -1.95
CA SER A 150 15.25 -16.98 -3.20
C SER A 150 16.15 -16.37 -4.28
N LYS A 151 17.29 -15.75 -3.90
CA LYS A 151 18.32 -15.23 -4.81
C LYS A 151 19.51 -16.18 -4.98
N GLY A 152 19.47 -17.38 -4.41
CA GLY A 152 20.60 -18.31 -4.40
C GLY A 152 21.79 -17.82 -3.56
N LEU A 153 21.55 -16.91 -2.61
CA LEU A 153 22.57 -16.40 -1.70
C LEU A 153 22.66 -17.30 -0.45
N SER A 154 23.86 -17.39 0.13
CA SER A 154 24.06 -18.15 1.37
C SER A 154 23.32 -17.50 2.54
N SER A 155 22.55 -18.30 3.26
CA SER A 155 21.97 -17.96 4.58
C SER A 155 22.82 -18.51 5.75
N ASP A 156 23.92 -19.22 5.44
CA ASP A 156 24.81 -19.87 6.40
C ASP A 156 25.89 -18.90 6.92
N PHE A 157 25.48 -18.00 7.80
CA PHE A 157 26.42 -17.13 8.51
C PHE A 157 26.97 -17.82 9.76
N TYR A 158 28.22 -17.55 10.12
CA TYR A 158 28.78 -18.04 11.39
C TYR A 158 28.44 -17.09 12.54
N MET A 159 28.84 -15.82 12.41
CA MET A 159 28.66 -14.78 13.41
C MET A 159 28.80 -13.40 12.74
N GLY A 160 28.14 -12.38 13.28
CA GLY A 160 28.10 -11.04 12.69
C GLY A 160 26.83 -10.29 13.06
N GLY A 161 26.57 -9.16 12.40
CA GLY A 161 25.33 -8.39 12.54
C GLY A 161 24.38 -8.58 11.36
N ALA A 162 23.14 -8.10 11.49
CA ALA A 162 22.14 -8.21 10.44
C ALA A 162 22.54 -7.51 9.12
N SER A 163 23.48 -6.55 9.19
CA SER A 163 24.12 -5.94 8.02
C SER A 163 24.72 -6.97 7.05
N SER A 164 25.21 -8.11 7.56
CA SER A 164 25.82 -9.15 6.74
C SER A 164 24.83 -9.76 5.75
N ALA A 165 23.63 -10.12 6.24
CA ALA A 165 22.55 -10.61 5.39
C ALA A 165 21.97 -9.49 4.51
N LEU A 166 21.69 -8.33 5.13
CA LEU A 166 21.05 -7.22 4.44
C LEU A 166 21.87 -6.74 3.23
N TYR A 167 23.16 -6.49 3.41
CA TYR A 167 24.03 -5.99 2.35
C TYR A 167 24.49 -7.08 1.38
N SER A 168 24.31 -8.36 1.73
CA SER A 168 24.41 -9.44 0.74
C SER A 168 23.19 -9.41 -0.20
N TYR A 169 22.00 -9.11 0.32
CA TYR A 169 20.76 -9.10 -0.46
C TYR A 169 20.53 -7.79 -1.24
N TYR A 170 20.90 -6.64 -0.65
CA TYR A 170 20.86 -5.30 -1.23
C TYR A 170 22.26 -4.66 -1.18
N PRO A 171 23.19 -5.03 -2.08
CA PRO A 171 24.55 -4.47 -2.11
C PRO A 171 24.59 -2.95 -2.25
N GLU A 172 23.59 -2.35 -2.90
CA GLU A 172 23.43 -0.91 -3.10
C GLU A 172 23.28 -0.12 -1.79
N LEU A 173 22.83 -0.76 -0.70
CA LEU A 173 22.69 -0.10 0.60
C LEU A 173 24.02 0.01 1.36
N LYS A 174 25.09 -0.64 0.92
CA LYS A 174 26.40 -0.59 1.59
C LYS A 174 26.98 0.83 1.66
N SER A 175 26.74 1.65 0.64
CA SER A 175 27.18 3.04 0.61
C SER A 175 26.20 4.01 1.26
N GLU A 176 25.02 3.54 1.67
CA GLU A 176 23.90 4.33 2.15
C GLU A 176 23.55 3.95 3.61
N GLU A 177 24.57 3.76 4.45
CA GLU A 177 24.37 3.26 5.83
C GLU A 177 23.46 4.20 6.63
N GLU A 178 23.68 5.52 6.60
CA GLU A 178 22.86 6.48 7.36
C GLU A 178 21.39 6.44 6.94
N PHE A 179 21.14 6.39 5.62
CA PHE A 179 19.80 6.24 5.06
C PHE A 179 19.16 4.91 5.49
N THR A 180 19.90 3.80 5.40
CA THR A 180 19.43 2.47 5.81
C THR A 180 19.04 2.46 7.29
N ARG A 181 19.87 3.06 8.15
CA ARG A 181 19.60 3.18 9.58
C ARG A 181 18.35 4.03 9.85
N GLN A 182 18.15 5.12 9.11
CA GLN A 182 16.95 5.95 9.24
C GLN A 182 15.68 5.14 8.93
N VAL A 183 15.66 4.42 7.82
CA VAL A 183 14.49 3.61 7.41
C VAL A 183 14.17 2.52 8.44
N ILE A 184 15.19 1.80 8.95
CA ILE A 184 14.99 0.78 9.99
C ILE A 184 14.44 1.41 11.28
N ASN A 185 14.97 2.56 11.67
CA ASN A 185 14.47 3.28 12.83
C ASN A 185 13.01 3.72 12.62
N ASP A 186 12.64 4.22 11.45
CA ASP A 186 11.26 4.63 11.17
C ASP A 186 10.28 3.44 11.24
N LEU A 187 10.67 2.28 10.71
CA LEU A 187 9.91 1.04 10.83
C LEU A 187 9.79 0.57 12.30
N HIS A 188 10.85 0.69 13.08
CA HIS A 188 10.86 0.36 14.51
C HIS A 188 9.98 1.32 15.33
N HIS A 189 10.07 2.64 15.11
CA HIS A 189 9.25 3.63 15.80
C HIS A 189 7.75 3.49 15.51
N ARG A 190 7.41 3.01 14.31
CA ARG A 190 6.03 2.65 13.94
C ARG A 190 5.59 1.28 14.45
N GLY A 191 6.46 0.59 15.19
CA GLY A 191 6.19 -0.71 15.79
C GLY A 191 6.13 -1.87 14.79
N LEU A 192 6.63 -1.70 13.56
CA LEU A 192 6.64 -2.75 12.53
C LEU A 192 7.83 -3.70 12.67
N LEU A 193 8.95 -3.21 13.19
CA LEU A 193 10.12 -4.01 13.56
C LEU A 193 10.30 -4.08 15.08
N ASN A 194 10.87 -5.19 15.57
CA ASN A 194 11.13 -5.45 16.98
C ASN A 194 12.49 -4.95 17.47
N SER A 195 13.31 -4.40 16.58
CA SER A 195 14.66 -3.90 16.84
C SER A 195 14.91 -2.63 16.03
N ASP A 196 15.68 -1.70 16.59
CA ASP A 196 16.15 -0.51 15.88
C ASP A 196 17.37 -0.82 14.99
N ALA A 197 17.93 0.20 14.35
CA ALA A 197 19.08 0.07 13.44
C ALA A 197 20.37 -0.44 14.11
N GLY A 198 20.44 -0.52 15.44
CA GLY A 198 21.55 -1.16 16.17
C GLY A 198 21.72 -2.64 15.84
N VAL A 199 20.63 -3.32 15.40
CA VAL A 199 20.66 -4.73 14.99
C VAL A 199 21.63 -4.99 13.82
N LEU A 200 21.91 -3.97 13.00
CA LEU A 200 22.84 -4.08 11.87
C LEU A 200 24.25 -4.46 12.31
N ASN A 201 24.69 -3.99 13.47
CA ASN A 201 26.06 -4.15 13.98
C ASN A 201 26.11 -4.97 15.27
N THR A 202 24.96 -5.38 15.80
CA THR A 202 24.89 -6.22 17.00
C THR A 202 25.47 -7.59 16.71
N MET A 203 26.48 -7.99 17.47
CA MET A 203 27.09 -9.31 17.31
C MET A 203 26.11 -10.41 17.70
N MET A 204 25.85 -11.34 16.79
CA MET A 204 24.98 -12.50 17.02
C MET A 204 25.45 -13.73 16.24
N THR A 205 24.89 -14.89 16.58
CA THR A 205 25.09 -16.16 15.84
C THR A 205 24.49 -16.07 14.44
N GLY A 206 24.86 -16.99 13.55
CA GLY A 206 24.25 -17.14 12.23
C GLY A 206 22.72 -17.14 12.22
N SER A 207 22.13 -17.94 13.11
CA SER A 207 20.68 -18.00 13.28
C SER A 207 20.06 -16.66 13.70
N GLY A 208 20.80 -15.83 14.46
CA GLY A 208 20.38 -14.48 14.80
C GLY A 208 20.39 -13.55 13.57
N ILE A 209 21.42 -13.63 12.72
CA ILE A 209 21.56 -12.74 11.55
C ILE A 209 20.33 -12.84 10.64
N VAL A 210 19.80 -14.04 10.45
CA VAL A 210 18.66 -14.31 9.56
C VAL A 210 17.33 -14.47 10.29
N ALA A 211 17.27 -14.13 11.58
CA ALA A 211 16.02 -14.20 12.33
C ALA A 211 15.04 -13.09 11.89
N SER A 212 13.76 -13.45 11.79
CA SER A 212 12.66 -12.50 11.56
C SER A 212 12.67 -11.38 12.61
N ARG A 213 12.52 -10.14 12.14
CA ARG A 213 12.48 -8.91 12.96
C ARG A 213 11.13 -8.21 12.93
N THR A 214 10.17 -8.71 12.17
CA THR A 214 8.82 -8.14 12.13
C THR A 214 8.07 -8.41 13.43
N THR A 215 7.33 -7.41 13.91
CA THR A 215 6.40 -7.57 15.02
C THR A 215 5.08 -8.20 14.52
N ARG A 216 4.16 -8.48 15.44
CA ARG A 216 2.78 -8.83 15.06
C ARG A 216 2.12 -7.74 14.21
N ALA A 217 2.32 -6.47 14.54
CA ALA A 217 1.80 -5.35 13.74
C ALA A 217 2.50 -5.24 12.38
N GLY A 218 3.81 -5.55 12.33
CA GLY A 218 4.57 -5.67 11.08
C GLY A 218 3.98 -6.71 10.14
N LYS A 219 3.64 -7.89 10.67
CA LYS A 219 3.00 -8.98 9.91
C LYS A 219 1.58 -8.64 9.46
N GLU A 220 0.79 -7.99 10.33
CA GLU A 220 -0.53 -7.47 9.96
C GLU A 220 -0.43 -6.43 8.83
N PHE A 221 0.55 -5.53 8.89
CA PHE A 221 0.79 -4.56 7.83
C PHE A 221 1.25 -5.23 6.53
N LEU A 222 2.16 -6.21 6.60
CA LEU A 222 2.59 -6.97 5.42
C LEU A 222 1.41 -7.68 4.77
N HIS A 223 0.58 -8.38 5.54
CA HIS A 223 -0.64 -9.00 5.04
C HIS A 223 -1.56 -7.97 4.37
N PHE A 224 -1.75 -6.80 4.99
CA PHE A 224 -2.55 -5.72 4.45
C PHE A 224 -2.06 -5.22 3.09
N ILE A 225 -0.75 -5.19 2.83
CA ILE A 225 -0.17 -4.72 1.56
C ILE A 225 0.17 -5.85 0.57
N SER A 226 0.02 -7.10 0.97
CA SER A 226 0.27 -8.28 0.12
C SER A 226 -0.90 -8.55 -0.80
N GLU A 227 -0.61 -9.12 -1.97
CA GLU A 227 -1.67 -9.57 -2.87
C GLU A 227 -2.51 -10.64 -2.16
N PRO A 228 -3.85 -10.47 -2.08
CA PRO A 228 -4.69 -11.47 -1.45
C PRO A 228 -4.74 -12.74 -2.28
N ASP A 229 -4.86 -13.88 -1.59
CA ASP A 229 -5.18 -15.15 -2.22
C ASP A 229 -6.64 -15.13 -2.67
N LEU A 230 -6.86 -14.71 -3.92
CA LEU A 230 -8.19 -14.61 -4.54
C LEU A 230 -8.72 -15.98 -5.03
N ILE A 231 -8.03 -17.08 -4.74
CA ILE A 231 -8.42 -18.44 -5.10
C ILE A 231 -8.54 -19.26 -3.81
N LYS A 232 -9.77 -19.66 -3.47
CA LYS A 232 -10.07 -20.74 -2.52
C LYS A 232 -10.83 -21.85 -3.23
#